data_AF-A0A429ZCG3-F1
#
_entry.id   AF-A0A429ZCG3-F1
#
_cell.length_a   1.000
_cell.length_b   1.000
_cell.length_c   1.000
_cell.angle_alpha   90.00
_cell.angle_beta   90.00
_cell.angle_gamma   90.00
#
_symmetry.space_group_name_H-M   'P 1'
#
loop_
_entity.id
_entity.type
_entity.pdbx_description
1 polymer ?
#
loop_
_entity_poly.entity_id
_entity_poly.type
_entity_poly.pdbx_seq_one_letter_code
_entity_poly.pdbx_strand_id
1 'polypeptide(L)'
;MKLLKIGGKTMTYFSEIVAFGSSESEQTHLAQLVLQGDKIATSSLAELYPLRQLPLSKIGDIWQIQDGQQHVICYVQVTNVLEQPFGKIDSTFAIAEGDGSYANWYQIHETYYTKLLKKHGVTLTNQTPLICTWFTLIPDPSLSL
;
A
#
# COMPACT_ATOMS: atom_id res chain seq x y z
N MET A 1 -0.55 -19.99 -5.09
CA MET A 1 -1.22 -19.81 -3.78
C MET A 1 -0.23 -20.16 -2.67
N LYS A 2 -0.15 -19.34 -1.63
CA LYS A 2 0.66 -19.60 -0.43
C LYS A 2 -0.23 -20.11 0.71
N LEU A 3 0.37 -20.78 1.69
CA LEU A 3 -0.30 -21.30 2.90
C LEU A 3 0.08 -20.42 4.09
N LEU A 4 -0.91 -19.87 4.80
CA LEU A 4 -0.71 -19.15 6.07
C LEU A 4 -1.28 -20.00 7.19
N LYS A 5 -0.54 -20.13 8.29
CA LYS A 5 -1.07 -20.71 9.52
C LYS A 5 -1.43 -19.59 10.49
N ILE A 6 -2.73 -19.40 10.73
CA ILE A 6 -3.23 -18.49 11.78
C ILE A 6 -4.06 -19.34 12.74
N GLY A 7 -3.73 -19.31 14.04
CA GLY A 7 -4.49 -20.04 15.07
C GLY A 7 -4.65 -21.54 14.79
N GLY A 8 -3.64 -22.20 14.22
CA GLY A 8 -3.65 -23.63 13.90
C GLY A 8 -4.43 -24.02 12.63
N LYS A 9 -5.08 -23.09 11.93
CA LYS A 9 -5.73 -23.33 10.64
C LYS A 9 -4.81 -22.94 9.49
N THR A 10 -4.69 -23.83 8.50
CA THR A 10 -3.99 -23.56 7.26
C THR A 10 -4.98 -22.94 6.27
N MET A 11 -4.76 -21.67 5.91
CA MET A 11 -5.56 -20.97 4.90
C MET A 11 -4.73 -20.81 3.62
N THR A 12 -5.36 -21.04 2.47
CA THR A 12 -4.76 -20.67 1.19
C THR A 12 -5.10 -19.22 0.90
N TYR A 13 -4.12 -18.45 0.45
CA TYR A 13 -4.31 -17.04 0.17
C TYR A 13 -3.52 -16.61 -1.07
N PHE A 14 -4.03 -15.59 -1.74
CA PHE A 14 -3.27 -14.81 -2.71
C PHE A 14 -2.36 -13.86 -1.94
N SER A 15 -1.07 -13.89 -2.26
CA SER A 15 -0.07 -13.11 -1.55
C SER A 15 0.68 -12.21 -2.51
N GLU A 16 0.64 -10.92 -2.28
CA GLU A 16 1.53 -9.96 -2.93
C GLU A 16 2.72 -9.65 -2.01
N ILE A 17 3.88 -9.40 -2.59
CA ILE A 17 5.04 -8.87 -1.86
C ILE A 17 5.09 -7.38 -2.17
N VAL A 18 5.05 -6.54 -1.14
CA VAL A 18 4.92 -5.09 -1.27
C VAL A 18 6.05 -4.40 -0.52
N ALA A 19 6.79 -3.55 -1.21
CA ALA A 19 7.71 -2.59 -0.62
C ALA A 19 7.19 -1.17 -0.94
N PHE A 20 6.98 -0.35 0.08
CA PHE A 20 6.45 1.01 -0.10
C PHE A 20 7.56 2.03 -0.32
N GLY A 21 7.35 3.02 -1.17
CA GLY A 21 8.36 4.05 -1.44
C GLY A 21 9.41 3.63 -2.49
N SER A 22 10.36 4.53 -2.74
CA SER A 22 11.25 4.49 -3.91
C SER A 22 12.71 4.18 -3.58
N SER A 23 13.10 4.29 -2.31
CA SER A 23 14.46 4.05 -1.81
C SER A 23 14.45 3.07 -0.65
N GLU A 24 15.58 2.44 -0.35
CA GLU A 24 15.68 1.47 0.76
C GLU A 24 15.34 2.10 2.12
N SER A 25 15.74 3.36 2.33
CA SER A 25 15.42 4.09 3.57
C SER A 25 13.92 4.39 3.67
N GLU A 26 13.28 4.83 2.58
CA GLU A 26 11.82 5.01 2.53
C GLU A 26 11.09 3.69 2.76
N GLN A 27 11.51 2.61 2.11
CA GLN A 27 10.92 1.29 2.26
C GLN A 27 10.99 0.80 3.70
N THR A 28 12.16 0.93 4.33
CA THR A 28 12.32 0.59 5.75
C THR A 28 11.42 1.44 6.64
N HIS A 29 11.38 2.75 6.42
CA HIS A 29 10.56 3.66 7.23
C HIS A 29 9.05 3.37 7.09
N LEU A 30 8.56 3.26 5.85
CA LEU A 30 7.16 3.02 5.57
C LEU A 30 6.70 1.63 6.03
N ALA A 31 7.55 0.62 5.93
CA ALA A 31 7.26 -0.70 6.48
C ALA A 31 7.11 -0.64 8.00
N GLN A 32 7.95 0.12 8.71
CA GLN A 32 7.83 0.32 10.16
C GLN A 32 6.52 1.03 10.54
N LEU A 33 6.07 2.02 9.78
CA LEU A 33 4.76 2.66 10.01
C LEU A 33 3.61 1.65 9.88
N VAL A 34 3.71 0.69 8.96
CA VAL A 34 2.71 -0.38 8.85
C VAL A 34 2.74 -1.29 10.08
N LEU A 35 3.92 -1.69 10.51
CA LEU A 35 4.10 -2.55 11.69
C LEU A 35 3.58 -1.88 12.98
N GLN A 36 3.72 -0.56 13.08
CA GLN A 36 3.23 0.24 14.21
C GLN A 36 1.72 0.52 14.14
N GLY A 37 1.09 0.29 12.99
CA GLY A 37 -0.32 0.58 12.75
C GLY A 37 -0.61 2.04 12.37
N ASP A 38 0.42 2.85 12.15
CA ASP A 38 0.30 4.25 11.73
C ASP A 38 0.03 4.40 10.23
N LYS A 39 0.44 3.40 9.43
CA LYS A 39 0.11 3.30 8.00
C LYS A 39 -0.82 2.10 7.78
N ILE A 40 -2.07 2.38 7.45
CA ILE A 40 -3.14 1.38 7.22
C ILE A 40 -3.77 1.49 5.82
N ALA A 41 -3.26 2.40 4.99
CA ALA A 41 -3.69 2.59 3.62
C ALA A 41 -2.52 2.86 2.67
N THR A 42 -2.77 2.69 1.38
CA THR A 42 -1.86 3.08 0.30
C THR A 42 -2.64 3.48 -0.96
N SER A 43 -2.04 4.31 -1.81
CA SER A 43 -2.58 4.66 -3.12
C SER A 43 -1.63 4.32 -4.27
N SER A 44 -2.18 3.97 -5.44
CA SER A 44 -1.41 3.75 -6.67
C SER A 44 -2.17 4.21 -7.91
N LEU A 45 -1.44 4.50 -8.99
CA LEU A 45 -2.02 5.01 -10.24
C LEU A 45 -2.79 3.90 -10.99
N ALA A 46 -4.10 4.05 -11.15
CA ALA A 46 -4.95 3.07 -11.84
C ALA A 46 -4.47 2.85 -13.29
N GLU A 47 -4.01 3.92 -13.95
CA GLU A 47 -3.50 3.90 -15.32
C GLU A 47 -2.25 3.04 -15.52
N LEU A 48 -1.50 2.75 -14.45
CA LEU A 48 -0.31 1.90 -14.52
C LEU A 48 -0.61 0.41 -14.28
N TYR A 49 -1.84 0.05 -13.89
CA TYR A 49 -2.20 -1.35 -13.67
C TYR A 49 -2.15 -2.24 -14.92
N PRO A 50 -2.54 -1.78 -16.13
CA PRO A 50 -2.37 -2.59 -17.34
C PRO A 50 -0.91 -2.99 -17.63
N LEU A 51 0.06 -2.25 -17.07
CA LEU A 51 1.49 -2.55 -17.18
C LEU A 51 1.95 -3.54 -16.10
N ARG A 52 1.15 -3.74 -15.05
CA ARG A 52 1.42 -4.73 -13.99
C ARG A 52 0.97 -6.10 -14.48
N GLN A 53 1.79 -7.12 -14.20
CA GLN A 53 1.43 -8.53 -14.42
C GLN A 53 0.58 -9.10 -13.26
N LEU A 54 0.10 -8.24 -12.37
CA LEU A 54 -0.68 -8.61 -11.19
C LEU A 54 -2.07 -7.98 -11.28
N PRO A 55 -3.13 -8.73 -10.90
CA PRO A 55 -4.48 -8.16 -10.82
C PRO A 55 -4.57 -7.12 -9.71
N LEU A 56 -5.64 -6.32 -9.74
CA LEU A 56 -6.03 -5.52 -8.58
C LEU A 56 -6.20 -6.43 -7.36
N SER A 57 -5.69 -5.98 -6.22
CA SER A 57 -5.93 -6.63 -4.93
C SER A 57 -7.43 -6.68 -4.63
N LYS A 58 -7.85 -7.71 -3.91
CA LYS A 58 -9.22 -7.94 -3.45
C LYS A 58 -9.27 -7.93 -1.93
N ILE A 59 -10.44 -7.60 -1.39
CA ILE A 59 -10.69 -7.76 0.04
C ILE A 59 -10.38 -9.20 0.45
N GLY A 60 -9.57 -9.36 1.50
CA GLY A 60 -9.10 -10.64 2.00
C GLY A 60 -7.72 -11.07 1.50
N ASP A 61 -7.19 -10.43 0.44
CA ASP A 61 -5.81 -10.68 -0.01
C ASP A 61 -4.82 -10.30 1.09
N ILE A 62 -3.68 -11.00 1.14
CA ILE A 62 -2.66 -10.77 2.15
C ILE A 62 -1.43 -10.19 1.48
N TRP A 63 -0.87 -9.14 2.03
CA TRP A 63 0.42 -8.60 1.59
C TRP A 63 1.52 -8.96 2.57
N GLN A 64 2.68 -9.33 2.01
CA GLN A 64 3.96 -9.46 2.71
C GLN A 64 4.67 -8.12 2.59
N ILE A 65 4.74 -7.36 3.68
CA ILE A 65 5.38 -6.05 3.68
C ILE A 65 6.88 -6.20 3.87
N GLN A 66 7.65 -5.68 2.92
CA GLN A 66 9.11 -5.70 2.95
C GLN A 66 9.71 -4.36 3.37
N ASP A 67 10.84 -4.44 4.08
CA ASP A 67 11.73 -3.31 4.31
C ASP A 67 12.64 -3.04 3.08
N GLY A 68 13.54 -2.06 3.19
CA GLY A 68 14.48 -1.71 2.12
C GLY A 68 15.53 -2.78 1.81
N GLN A 69 15.68 -3.78 2.67
CA GLN A 69 16.59 -4.91 2.48
C GLN A 69 15.85 -6.16 1.97
N GLN A 70 14.58 -6.01 1.59
CA GLN A 70 13.71 -7.09 1.11
C GLN A 70 13.36 -8.14 2.17
N HIS A 71 13.54 -7.82 3.46
CA HIS A 71 13.06 -8.68 4.55
C HIS A 71 11.56 -8.46 4.75
N VAL A 72 10.79 -9.53 4.82
CA VAL A 72 9.37 -9.45 5.20
C VAL A 72 9.29 -9.17 6.69
N ILE A 73 8.76 -8.01 7.07
CA ILE A 73 8.68 -7.61 8.48
C ILE A 73 7.28 -7.75 9.08
N CYS A 74 6.22 -7.77 8.26
CA CYS A 74 4.86 -8.03 8.70
C CYS A 74 3.95 -8.51 7.57
N TYR A 75 2.77 -8.97 7.95
CA TYR A 75 1.69 -9.35 7.04
C TYR A 75 0.47 -8.45 7.30
N VAL A 76 -0.18 -8.01 6.24
CA VAL A 76 -1.43 -7.25 6.33
C VAL A 76 -2.50 -7.92 5.48
N GLN A 77 -3.76 -7.77 5.87
CA GLN A 77 -4.90 -8.21 5.09
C GLN A 77 -5.61 -7.00 4.49
N VAL A 78 -5.86 -7.04 3.18
CA VAL A 78 -6.63 -6.01 2.47
C VAL A 78 -8.07 -6.03 2.98
N THR A 79 -8.54 -4.87 3.44
CA THR A 79 -9.89 -4.70 4.00
C THR A 79 -10.81 -3.89 3.11
N ASN A 80 -10.26 -3.04 2.24
CA ASN A 80 -11.04 -2.27 1.28
C ASN A 80 -10.19 -1.87 0.07
N VAL A 81 -10.83 -1.73 -1.09
CA VAL A 81 -10.24 -1.20 -2.32
C VAL A 81 -11.24 -0.26 -2.96
N LEU A 82 -10.84 0.98 -3.21
CA LEU A 82 -11.65 2.02 -3.81
C LEU A 82 -10.87 2.71 -4.94
N GLU A 83 -11.50 2.90 -6.08
CA GLU A 83 -10.99 3.80 -7.11
C GLU A 83 -11.56 5.21 -6.88
N GLN A 84 -10.69 6.21 -6.78
CA GLN A 84 -11.13 7.61 -6.68
C GLN A 84 -10.11 8.57 -7.32
N PRO A 85 -10.56 9.77 -7.77
CA PRO A 85 -9.66 10.75 -8.37
C PRO A 85 -8.62 11.31 -7.38
N PHE A 86 -7.42 11.63 -7.87
CA PHE A 86 -6.34 12.27 -7.10
C PHE A 86 -6.82 13.52 -6.35
N GLY A 87 -7.63 14.37 -6.99
CA GLY A 87 -8.19 15.58 -6.38
C GLY A 87 -9.34 15.35 -5.40
N LYS A 88 -9.71 14.09 -5.12
CA LYS A 88 -10.75 13.71 -4.14
C LYS A 88 -10.18 13.07 -2.88
N ILE A 89 -8.86 12.92 -2.80
CA ILE A 89 -8.19 12.49 -1.56
C ILE A 89 -8.41 13.54 -0.48
N ASP A 90 -8.76 13.07 0.72
CA ASP A 90 -9.02 13.91 1.88
C ASP A 90 -7.98 13.66 2.99
N SER A 91 -8.07 14.47 4.05
CA SER A 91 -7.20 14.34 5.22
C SER A 91 -7.34 12.98 5.92
N THR A 92 -8.51 12.35 5.86
CA THR A 92 -8.74 11.04 6.49
C THR A 92 -7.92 9.97 5.79
N PHE A 93 -7.89 9.96 4.45
CA PHE A 93 -7.03 9.06 3.69
C PHE A 93 -5.55 9.38 3.88
N ALA A 94 -5.16 10.66 3.85
CA ALA A 94 -3.77 11.07 4.06
C ALA A 94 -3.21 10.62 5.43
N ILE A 95 -4.02 10.72 6.48
CA ILE A 95 -3.67 10.21 7.81
C ILE A 95 -3.55 8.68 7.78
N ALA A 96 -4.52 7.98 7.17
CA ALA A 96 -4.48 6.53 7.04
C ALA A 96 -3.28 6.02 6.23
N GLU A 97 -2.78 6.80 5.27
CA GLU A 97 -1.59 6.48 4.48
C GLU A 97 -0.28 6.70 5.25
N GLY A 98 -0.33 7.31 6.44
CA GLY A 98 0.80 7.60 7.30
C GLY A 98 1.45 8.96 7.05
N ASP A 99 0.85 9.83 6.24
CA ASP A 99 1.43 11.14 5.86
C ASP A 99 1.03 12.28 6.81
N GLY A 100 0.18 12.00 7.80
CA GLY A 100 -0.21 12.91 8.88
C GLY A 100 -1.13 14.07 8.48
N SER A 101 -1.04 14.60 7.26
CA SER A 101 -1.91 15.66 6.75
C SER A 101 -2.09 15.61 5.24
N TYR A 102 -3.22 16.13 4.74
CA TYR A 102 -3.46 16.26 3.30
C TYR A 102 -2.40 17.09 2.58
N ALA A 103 -1.92 18.20 3.19
CA ALA A 103 -0.92 19.06 2.57
C ALA A 103 0.41 18.31 2.33
N ASN A 104 0.85 17.53 3.31
CA ASN A 104 2.04 16.69 3.18
C ASN A 104 1.83 15.57 2.16
N TRP A 105 0.70 14.86 2.25
CA TRP A 105 0.31 13.82 1.30
C TRP A 105 0.33 14.34 -0.14
N TYR A 106 -0.30 15.49 -0.39
CA TYR A 106 -0.40 16.08 -1.72
C TYR A 106 0.99 16.41 -2.27
N GLN A 107 1.86 17.04 -1.48
CA GLN A 107 3.22 17.41 -1.92
C GLN A 107 4.06 16.18 -2.31
N ILE A 108 4.01 15.13 -1.49
CA ILE A 108 4.72 13.87 -1.74
C ILE A 108 4.17 13.21 -3.00
N HIS A 109 2.85 13.03 -3.07
CA HIS A 109 2.20 12.26 -4.12
C HIS A 109 2.14 12.99 -5.46
N GLU A 110 2.00 14.32 -5.48
CA GLU A 110 2.10 15.12 -6.71
C GLU A 110 3.48 14.93 -7.35
N THR A 111 4.55 15.02 -6.56
CA THR A 111 5.93 14.82 -7.03
C THR A 111 6.13 13.38 -7.53
N TYR A 112 5.73 12.41 -6.72
CA TYR A 112 5.91 10.99 -7.00
C TYR A 112 5.14 10.55 -8.26
N TYR A 113 3.84 10.85 -8.33
CA TYR A 113 2.99 10.46 -9.45
C TYR A 113 3.31 11.21 -10.73
N THR A 114 3.66 12.51 -10.66
CA THR A 114 4.13 13.24 -11.84
C THR A 114 5.36 12.57 -12.44
N LYS A 115 6.32 12.15 -11.61
CA LYS A 115 7.52 11.43 -12.07
C LYS A 115 7.19 10.08 -12.72
N LEU A 116 6.23 9.34 -12.16
CA LEU A 116 5.81 8.05 -12.73
C LEU A 116 5.06 8.21 -14.05
N LEU A 117 4.03 9.05 -14.09
CA LEU A 117 3.20 9.28 -15.28
C LEU A 117 4.00 9.87 -16.45
N LYS A 118 4.97 10.74 -16.17
CA LYS A 118 5.86 11.32 -17.19
C LYS A 118 6.63 10.26 -17.98
N LYS A 119 6.97 9.11 -17.37
CA LYS A 119 7.63 7.99 -18.07
C LYS A 119 6.76 7.37 -19.16
N HIS A 120 5.45 7.60 -19.09
CA HIS A 120 4.45 7.07 -20.00
C HIS A 120 3.80 8.17 -20.86
N GLY A 121 4.33 9.40 -20.83
CA GLY A 121 3.78 10.53 -21.58
C GLY A 121 2.45 11.07 -21.05
N VAL A 122 2.12 10.74 -19.80
CA VAL A 122 0.86 11.14 -19.15
C VAL A 122 1.12 12.27 -18.16
N THR A 123 0.13 13.16 -18.01
CA THR A 123 0.18 14.27 -17.05
C THR A 123 -0.73 13.99 -15.86
N LEU A 124 -0.25 14.24 -14.65
CA LEU A 124 -1.06 14.16 -13.44
C LEU A 124 -2.14 15.26 -13.46
N THR A 125 -3.38 14.90 -13.14
CA THR A 125 -4.48 15.84 -12.99
C THR A 125 -5.31 15.48 -11.76
N ASN A 126 -6.18 16.39 -11.31
CA ASN A 126 -7.14 16.09 -10.24
C ASN A 126 -8.09 14.94 -10.60
N GLN A 127 -8.25 14.64 -11.89
CA GLN A 127 -9.12 13.56 -12.36
C GLN A 127 -8.38 12.24 -12.55
N THR A 128 -7.06 12.21 -12.34
CA THR A 128 -6.26 11.00 -12.47
C THR A 128 -6.76 9.95 -11.47
N PRO A 129 -7.18 8.77 -11.92
CA PRO A 129 -7.72 7.73 -11.06
C PRO A 129 -6.63 7.07 -10.23
N LEU A 130 -6.85 6.99 -8.92
CA LEU A 130 -6.05 6.25 -7.97
C LEU A 130 -6.80 5.01 -7.50
N ILE A 131 -6.08 3.91 -7.32
CA ILE A 131 -6.53 2.75 -6.56
C ILE A 131 -6.05 2.95 -5.12
N CYS A 132 -6.98 3.33 -4.25
CA CYS A 132 -6.80 3.43 -2.81
C CYS A 132 -7.10 2.08 -2.16
N THR A 133 -6.16 1.55 -1.39
CA THR A 133 -6.29 0.26 -0.72
C THR A 133 -6.07 0.44 0.78
N TRP A 134 -6.98 -0.12 1.58
CA TRP A 134 -6.86 -0.19 3.03
C TRP A 134 -6.54 -1.62 3.44
N PHE A 135 -5.81 -1.74 4.53
CA PHE A 135 -5.41 -3.01 5.08
C PHE A 135 -5.29 -2.94 6.59
N THR A 136 -5.32 -4.11 7.23
CA THR A 136 -5.09 -4.25 8.67
C THR A 136 -3.92 -5.16 8.91
N LEU A 137 -3.04 -4.79 9.86
CA LEU A 137 -1.99 -5.66 10.34
C LEU A 137 -2.58 -6.99 10.81
N ILE A 138 -2.03 -8.10 10.35
CA ILE A 138 -2.35 -9.42 10.86
C ILE A 138 -1.50 -9.59 12.12
N PRO A 139 -2.12 -9.70 13.31
CA PRO A 139 -1.37 -9.92 14.53
C PRO A 139 -0.57 -11.22 14.40
N ASP A 140 0.73 -11.14 14.67
CA ASP A 140 1.57 -12.34 14.72
C ASP A 140 1.17 -13.17 15.96
N PRO A 141 0.70 -14.42 15.82
CA PRO A 141 0.39 -15.28 16.96
C PRO A 141 1.62 -15.64 17.80
N SER A 142 2.84 -15.39 17.29
CA SER A 142 4.10 -15.64 17.99
C SER A 142 4.68 -14.41 18.71
N LEU A 143 4.08 -13.23 18.54
CA LEU A 143 4.50 -11.98 19.20
C LEU A 143 3.53 -11.49 20.29
N SER A 144 2.47 -12.25 20.61
CA SER A 144 1.75 -12.09 21.87
C SER A 144 2.66 -12.50 23.03
N LEU A 145 3.19 -11.50 23.75
CA LEU A 145 3.91 -11.64 25.02
C LEU A 145 3.07 -12.34 26.09
#